data_AF-A0A660PQW0-F1
#
_entry.id   AF-A0A660PQW0-F1
#
_cell.length_a   1.000
_cell.length_b   1.000
_cell.length_c   1.000
_cell.angle_alpha   90.00
_cell.angle_beta   90.00
_cell.angle_gamma   90.00
#
_symmetry.space_group_name_H-M   'P 1'
#
loop_
_entity.id
_entity.type
_entity.pdbx_description
1 polymer ?
#
loop_
_entity_poly.entity_id
_entity_poly.type
_entity_poly.pdbx_seq_one_letter_code
_entity_poly.pdbx_strand_id
1 'polypeptide(L)'
;MNSFFNDENNKSDDIPGLDDSNEGASKYSGLDHDRGVIAAILSYIPFLCLIPLIQMRDNKQARFHSRQGLVLFLIELLAVLFLIPGLSSLIWKTVLIVALGASVAGIIFGLQGKMYRIPFISDISDKLKL
;
A
#
# COMPACT_ATOMS: atom_id res chain seq x y z
N MET A 1 30.65 -20.53 63.80
CA MET A 1 29.61 -20.35 64.83
C MET A 1 28.73 -19.20 64.36
N ASN A 2 27.45 -19.52 64.07
CA ASN A 2 26.24 -18.71 63.81
C ASN A 2 26.36 -17.17 63.78
N SER A 3 25.96 -16.51 62.68
CA SER A 3 24.64 -15.88 62.43
C SER A 3 24.45 -14.52 63.14
N PHE A 4 23.42 -13.77 62.75
CA PHE A 4 22.92 -12.51 63.32
C PHE A 4 23.35 -11.21 62.59
N PHE A 5 22.32 -10.38 62.31
CA PHE A 5 22.25 -9.15 61.49
C PHE A 5 21.82 -9.40 60.04
N ASN A 6 20.57 -9.78 59.78
CA ASN A 6 19.26 -9.15 60.08
C ASN A 6 18.86 -8.09 59.06
N ASP A 7 17.76 -8.44 58.42
CA ASP A 7 16.96 -7.74 57.41
C ASP A 7 16.38 -6.45 58.00
N GLU A 8 16.72 -5.31 57.41
CA GLU A 8 15.98 -4.06 57.58
C GLU A 8 15.57 -3.51 56.21
N ASN A 9 14.37 -3.89 55.80
CA ASN A 9 13.28 -2.94 55.57
C ASN A 9 13.68 -1.62 54.88
N ASN A 10 13.85 -1.65 53.56
CA ASN A 10 13.43 -0.50 52.75
C ASN A 10 11.95 -0.69 52.42
N LYS A 11 11.12 -0.32 53.39
CA LYS A 11 9.68 -0.20 53.26
C LYS A 11 9.43 1.02 52.38
N SER A 12 9.42 0.82 51.06
CA SER A 12 8.71 1.74 50.17
C SER A 12 7.24 1.57 50.51
N ASP A 13 6.70 2.53 51.25
CA ASP A 13 5.31 2.57 51.65
C ASP A 13 4.42 2.33 50.42
N ASP A 14 3.87 1.11 50.36
CA ASP A 14 2.85 0.73 49.39
C ASP A 14 1.66 1.66 49.61
N ILE A 15 1.55 2.69 48.78
CA ILE A 15 0.29 3.43 48.59
C ILE A 15 -0.59 2.51 47.76
N PRO A 16 -1.59 1.82 48.35
CA PRO A 16 -2.43 0.89 47.62
C PRO A 16 -3.41 1.74 46.80
N GLY A 17 -3.28 1.72 45.47
CA GLY A 17 -4.25 2.35 44.58
C GLY A 17 -3.72 3.11 43.35
N LEU A 18 -2.42 3.03 43.00
CA LEU A 18 -1.88 3.67 41.80
C LEU A 18 -1.35 2.70 40.72
N ASP A 19 -1.24 1.39 41.00
CA ASP A 19 -0.75 0.38 40.04
C ASP A 19 -1.82 -0.10 39.04
N ASP A 20 -3.09 -0.21 39.46
CA ASP A 20 -4.25 -0.55 38.63
C ASP A 20 -4.40 0.41 37.43
N SER A 21 -4.02 1.67 37.62
CA SER A 21 -4.07 2.68 36.55
C SER A 21 -3.03 2.46 35.45
N ASN A 22 -1.86 1.89 35.81
CA ASN A 22 -0.75 1.62 34.91
C ASN A 22 -0.95 0.29 34.16
N GLU A 23 -1.49 -0.73 34.82
CA GLU A 23 -1.92 -1.97 34.17
C GLU A 23 -3.07 -1.73 33.19
N GLY A 24 -4.07 -0.92 33.59
CA GLY A 24 -5.15 -0.52 32.70
C GLY A 24 -4.63 0.21 31.46
N ALA A 25 -3.81 1.23 31.63
CA ALA A 25 -3.28 2.03 30.52
C ALA A 25 -2.42 1.20 29.54
N SER A 26 -1.54 0.33 30.06
CA SER A 26 -0.70 -0.53 29.22
C SER A 26 -1.54 -1.56 28.43
N LYS A 27 -2.54 -2.19 29.05
CA LYS A 27 -3.43 -3.13 28.38
C LYS A 27 -4.28 -2.46 27.29
N TYR A 28 -4.81 -1.26 27.54
CA TYR A 28 -5.53 -0.48 26.52
C TYR A 28 -4.64 -0.16 25.32
N SER A 29 -3.40 0.27 25.56
CA SER A 29 -2.46 0.58 24.48
C SER A 29 -2.10 -0.65 23.61
N GLY A 30 -2.00 -1.83 24.22
CA GLY A 30 -1.77 -3.09 23.50
C GLY A 30 -2.95 -3.47 22.62
N LEU A 31 -4.18 -3.36 23.12
CA LEU A 31 -5.38 -3.67 22.33
C LEU A 31 -5.56 -2.73 21.13
N ASP A 32 -5.24 -1.44 21.28
CA ASP A 32 -5.29 -0.47 20.17
C ASP A 32 -4.23 -0.78 19.11
N HIS A 33 -3.06 -1.25 19.54
CA HIS A 33 -2.01 -1.72 18.64
C HIS A 33 -2.46 -2.95 17.85
N ASP A 34 -2.97 -3.97 18.53
CA ASP A 34 -3.43 -5.22 17.89
C ASP A 34 -4.55 -4.97 16.89
N ARG A 35 -5.50 -4.07 17.22
CA ARG A 35 -6.53 -3.60 16.29
C ARG A 35 -5.92 -2.96 15.04
N GLY A 36 -4.90 -2.12 15.20
CA GLY A 36 -4.16 -1.52 14.09
C GLY A 36 -3.51 -2.56 13.17
N VAL A 37 -2.90 -3.59 13.77
CA VAL A 37 -2.27 -4.71 13.06
C VAL A 37 -3.30 -5.54 12.29
N ILE A 38 -4.41 -5.92 12.93
CA ILE A 38 -5.50 -6.67 12.28
C ILE A 38 -6.06 -5.86 11.11
N ALA A 39 -6.30 -4.57 11.30
CA ALA A 39 -6.77 -3.68 10.23
C ALA A 39 -5.78 -3.61 9.06
N ALA A 40 -4.47 -3.58 9.37
CA ALA A 40 -3.42 -3.57 8.35
C ALA A 40 -3.43 -4.87 7.53
N ILE A 41 -3.54 -6.03 8.17
CA ILE A 41 -3.59 -7.32 7.45
C ILE A 41 -4.85 -7.40 6.58
N LEU A 42 -6.03 -7.09 7.15
CA LEU A 42 -7.29 -7.14 6.42
C LEU A 42 -7.32 -6.19 5.22
N SER A 43 -6.61 -5.06 5.30
CA SER A 43 -6.57 -4.09 4.22
C SER A 43 -5.86 -4.59 2.96
N TYR A 44 -4.98 -5.58 3.05
CA TYR A 44 -4.33 -6.15 1.88
C TYR A 44 -5.04 -7.37 1.30
N ILE A 45 -6.17 -7.79 1.88
CA ILE A 45 -6.99 -8.86 1.34
C ILE A 45 -8.08 -8.25 0.45
N PRO A 46 -8.20 -8.66 -0.83
CA PRO A 46 -9.22 -8.15 -1.75
C PRO A 46 -10.63 -8.28 -1.16
N PHE A 47 -11.50 -7.31 -1.43
CA PHE A 47 -12.84 -7.13 -0.83
C PHE A 47 -12.86 -6.89 0.69
N LEU A 48 -12.04 -7.59 1.47
CA LEU A 48 -11.91 -7.40 2.91
C LEU A 48 -11.30 -6.04 3.27
N CYS A 49 -10.56 -5.41 2.36
CA CYS A 49 -10.03 -4.08 2.55
C CYS A 49 -11.07 -2.99 2.84
N LEU A 50 -12.34 -3.23 2.48
CA LEU A 50 -13.45 -2.33 2.77
C LEU A 50 -13.86 -2.34 4.26
N ILE A 51 -13.62 -3.44 4.97
CA ILE A 51 -13.97 -3.60 6.39
C ILE A 51 -13.19 -2.60 7.26
N PRO A 52 -11.84 -2.62 7.30
CA PRO A 52 -11.08 -1.66 8.12
C PRO A 52 -11.26 -0.22 7.60
N LEU A 53 -11.53 -0.04 6.31
CA LEU A 53 -11.80 1.27 5.71
C LEU A 53 -13.07 1.93 6.26
N ILE A 54 -14.13 1.16 6.52
CA ILE A 54 -15.40 1.66 7.04
C ILE A 54 -15.41 1.64 8.57
N GLN A 55 -14.93 0.56 9.18
CA GLN A 55 -15.16 0.24 10.60
C GLN A 55 -14.03 0.66 11.54
N MET A 56 -12.79 0.82 11.07
CA MET A 56 -11.60 1.05 11.91
C MET A 56 -10.93 2.40 11.61
N ARG A 57 -11.77 3.41 11.36
CA ARG A 57 -11.36 4.76 10.96
C ARG A 57 -10.75 5.54 12.13
N ASP A 58 -10.96 5.17 13.37
CA ASP A 58 -10.33 5.80 14.53
C ASP A 58 -8.80 5.59 14.57
N ASN A 59 -8.30 4.46 14.05
CA ASN A 59 -6.89 4.12 14.09
C ASN A 59 -6.10 4.68 12.87
N LYS A 60 -5.00 5.41 13.15
CA LYS A 60 -4.13 6.01 12.10
C LYS A 60 -3.46 4.97 11.20
N GLN A 61 -2.96 3.88 11.78
CA GLN A 61 -2.33 2.78 11.05
C GLN A 61 -3.35 2.05 10.18
N ALA A 62 -4.52 1.75 10.74
CA ALA A 62 -5.65 1.15 10.01
C ALA A 62 -6.03 1.99 8.78
N ARG A 63 -6.18 3.31 8.91
CA ARG A 63 -6.48 4.20 7.77
C ARG A 63 -5.39 4.18 6.71
N PHE A 64 -4.12 4.18 7.12
CA PHE A 64 -2.99 4.20 6.20
C PHE A 64 -2.94 2.94 5.33
N HIS A 65 -3.05 1.77 5.94
CA HIS A 65 -3.04 0.50 5.21
C HIS A 65 -4.35 0.26 4.44
N SER A 66 -5.50 0.68 4.97
CA SER A 66 -6.79 0.58 4.26
C SER A 66 -6.83 1.38 2.96
N ARG A 67 -6.18 2.55 2.90
CA ARG A 67 -6.07 3.33 1.66
C ARG A 67 -5.16 2.67 0.63
N GLN A 68 -4.04 2.10 1.07
CA GLN A 68 -3.13 1.36 0.17
C GLN A 68 -3.79 0.08 -0.36
N GLY A 69 -4.43 -0.66 0.53
CA GLY A 69 -5.23 -1.83 0.24
C GLY A 69 -6.31 -1.58 -0.80
N LEU A 70 -7.04 -0.47 -0.66
CA LEU A 70 -8.03 -0.05 -1.65
C LEU A 70 -7.40 0.25 -3.02
N VAL A 71 -6.26 0.94 -3.06
CA VAL A 71 -5.55 1.22 -4.32
C VAL A 71 -5.11 -0.09 -4.98
N LEU A 72 -4.56 -1.04 -4.23
CA LEU A 72 -4.20 -2.36 -4.73
C LEU A 72 -5.42 -3.13 -5.26
N PHE A 73 -6.53 -3.13 -4.51
CA PHE A 73 -7.77 -3.75 -4.96
C PHE A 73 -8.32 -3.15 -6.25
N LEU A 74 -8.21 -1.82 -6.43
CA LEU A 74 -8.58 -1.16 -7.69
C LEU A 74 -7.66 -1.55 -8.85
N ILE A 75 -6.36 -1.69 -8.60
CA ILE A 75 -5.40 -2.18 -9.60
C ILE A 75 -5.74 -3.62 -10.01
N GLU A 76 -6.05 -4.49 -9.05
CA GLU A 76 -6.47 -5.87 -9.31
C GLU A 76 -7.78 -5.91 -10.12
N LEU A 77 -8.76 -5.08 -9.78
CA LEU A 77 -10.02 -4.97 -10.51
C LEU A 77 -9.78 -4.54 -11.96
N LEU A 78 -8.92 -3.54 -12.18
CA LEU A 78 -8.52 -3.13 -13.52
C LEU A 78 -7.80 -4.27 -14.25
N ALA A 79 -6.85 -4.95 -13.60
CA ALA A 79 -6.14 -6.06 -14.20
C ALA A 79 -7.12 -7.16 -14.65
N VAL A 80 -8.07 -7.56 -13.80
CA VAL A 80 -9.12 -8.53 -14.15
C VAL A 80 -9.97 -8.04 -15.32
N LEU A 81 -10.31 -6.75 -15.37
CA LEU A 81 -11.03 -6.14 -16.50
C LEU A 81 -10.24 -6.27 -17.81
N PHE A 82 -8.91 -6.07 -17.77
CA PHE A 82 -8.03 -6.30 -18.91
C PHE A 82 -7.82 -7.79 -19.24
N LEU A 83 -8.13 -8.72 -18.33
CA LEU A 83 -8.09 -10.16 -18.63
C LEU A 83 -9.37 -10.65 -19.33
N ILE A 84 -10.44 -9.85 -19.38
CA ILE A 84 -11.69 -10.25 -20.03
C ILE A 84 -11.44 -10.51 -21.53
N PRO A 85 -11.69 -11.75 -22.01
CA PRO A 85 -11.53 -12.07 -23.42
C PRO A 85 -12.50 -11.22 -24.25
N GLY A 86 -11.99 -10.63 -25.33
CA GLY A 86 -12.70 -9.61 -26.10
C GLY A 86 -12.20 -8.21 -25.81
N LEU A 87 -12.34 -7.71 -24.57
CA LEU A 87 -11.94 -6.35 -24.22
C LEU A 87 -10.43 -6.13 -24.38
N SER A 88 -9.61 -7.05 -23.86
CA SER A 88 -8.16 -6.99 -24.07
C SER A 88 -7.79 -7.08 -25.55
N SER A 89 -8.47 -7.93 -26.31
CA SER A 89 -8.22 -8.08 -27.74
C SER A 89 -8.49 -6.78 -28.51
N LEU A 90 -9.56 -6.06 -28.18
CA LEU A 90 -9.85 -4.77 -28.83
C LEU A 90 -8.79 -3.72 -28.52
N ILE A 91 -8.32 -3.66 -27.27
CA ILE A 91 -7.29 -2.72 -26.83
C ILE A 91 -5.97 -3.02 -27.56
N TRP A 92 -5.51 -4.27 -27.55
CA TRP A 92 -4.27 -4.68 -28.22
C TRP A 92 -4.34 -4.48 -29.74
N LYS A 93 -5.48 -4.78 -30.38
CA LYS A 93 -5.69 -4.51 -31.81
C LYS A 93 -5.59 -3.01 -32.11
N THR A 94 -6.22 -2.18 -31.30
CA THR A 94 -6.18 -0.71 -31.48
C THR A 94 -4.76 -0.18 -31.35
N VAL A 95 -4.02 -0.62 -30.31
CA VAL A 95 -2.62 -0.26 -30.11
C VAL A 95 -1.77 -0.65 -31.32
N LEU A 96 -1.95 -1.87 -31.84
CA LEU A 96 -1.21 -2.33 -33.04
C LEU A 96 -1.52 -1.49 -34.29
N ILE A 97 -2.79 -1.16 -34.53
CA ILE A 97 -3.18 -0.33 -35.69
C ILE A 97 -2.55 1.06 -35.59
N VAL A 98 -2.60 1.69 -34.41
CA VAL A 98 -2.00 3.00 -34.17
C VAL A 98 -0.47 2.94 -34.33
N ALA A 99 0.18 1.93 -33.74
CA ALA A 99 1.63 1.75 -33.85
C ALA A 99 2.06 1.51 -35.30
N LEU A 100 1.30 0.72 -36.06
CA LEU A 100 1.55 0.49 -37.49
C LEU A 100 1.39 1.79 -38.29
N GLY A 101 0.34 2.56 -38.04
CA GLY A 101 0.13 3.87 -38.66
C GLY A 101 1.26 4.85 -38.35
N ALA A 102 1.70 4.92 -37.09
CA ALA A 102 2.83 5.73 -36.68
C ALA A 102 4.15 5.29 -37.33
N SER A 103 4.36 3.97 -37.46
CA SER A 103 5.53 3.40 -38.16
C SER A 103 5.54 3.80 -39.64
N VAL A 104 4.41 3.66 -40.35
CA VAL A 104 4.27 4.08 -41.75
C VAL A 104 4.53 5.58 -41.90
N ALA A 105 3.96 6.41 -41.02
CA ALA A 105 4.21 7.85 -41.02
C ALA A 105 5.71 8.17 -40.80
N GLY A 106 6.35 7.48 -39.86
CA GLY A 106 7.78 7.58 -39.61
C GLY A 106 8.63 7.25 -40.84
N ILE A 107 8.29 6.17 -41.57
CA ILE A 107 8.96 5.79 -42.81
C ILE A 107 8.80 6.90 -43.87
N ILE A 108 7.59 7.43 -44.06
CA ILE A 108 7.34 8.50 -45.04
C ILE A 108 8.16 9.75 -44.70
N PHE A 109 8.19 10.18 -43.44
CA PHE A 109 8.98 11.33 -43.03
C PHE A 109 10.49 11.08 -43.14
N GLY A 110 10.94 9.87 -42.82
CA GLY A 110 12.34 9.45 -43.00
C GLY A 110 12.77 9.51 -44.46
N LEU A 111 11.95 9.03 -45.39
CA LEU A 111 12.20 9.11 -46.83
C LEU A 111 12.22 10.56 -47.35
N GLN A 112 11.47 11.47 -46.73
CA GLN A 112 11.49 12.90 -47.04
C GLN A 112 12.69 13.65 -46.44
N GLY A 113 13.58 12.96 -45.71
CA GLY A 113 14.69 13.58 -44.99
C GLY A 113 14.25 14.50 -43.85
N LYS A 114 12.99 14.40 -43.40
CA LYS A 114 12.44 15.23 -42.33
C LYS A 114 12.60 14.50 -41.00
N MET A 115 13.23 15.18 -40.03
CA MET A 115 13.31 14.71 -38.64
C MET A 115 11.98 14.95 -37.94
N TYR A 116 11.01 14.07 -38.15
CA TYR A 116 9.71 14.17 -37.52
C TYR A 116 9.76 13.58 -36.10
N ARG A 117 9.53 14.42 -35.09
CA ARG A 117 9.37 13.97 -33.69
C ARG A 117 7.96 13.45 -33.48
N ILE A 118 7.82 12.16 -33.28
CA ILE A 118 6.55 11.56 -32.88
C ILE A 118 6.35 11.89 -31.39
N PRO A 119 5.31 12.64 -31.01
CA PRO A 119 5.06 12.96 -29.60
C PRO A 119 4.93 11.68 -28.78
N PHE A 120 5.38 11.73 -27.52
CA PHE A 120 5.54 10.59 -26.60
C PHE A 120 6.66 9.58 -26.97
N ILE A 121 6.81 9.21 -28.25
CA ILE A 121 7.87 8.27 -28.68
C ILE A 121 9.25 8.94 -28.60
N SER A 122 9.35 10.20 -29.06
CA SER A 122 10.63 10.92 -29.06
C SER A 122 11.17 11.14 -27.65
N ASP A 123 10.32 11.47 -26.67
CA ASP A 123 10.76 11.68 -25.29
C ASP A 123 11.23 10.38 -24.61
N ILE A 124 10.62 9.24 -24.96
CA ILE A 124 11.03 7.91 -24.48
C ILE A 124 12.35 7.51 -25.15
N SER A 125 12.47 7.70 -26.46
CA SER A 125 13.71 7.41 -27.21
C SER A 125 14.90 8.25 -26.71
N ASP A 126 14.69 9.54 -26.45
CA ASP A 126 15.74 10.44 -25.96
C ASP A 126 16.23 10.04 -24.55
N LYS A 127 15.35 9.48 -23.72
CA LYS A 127 15.70 8.96 -22.38
C LYS A 127 16.40 7.61 -22.41
N LEU A 128 16.15 6.80 -23.43
CA LEU A 128 16.71 5.45 -23.55
C LEU A 128 18.21 5.44 -23.91
N LYS A 129 18.81 6.57 -24.31
CA LYS A 129 20.25 6.72 -24.66
C LYS A 129 20.82 5.44 -25.31
N LEU A 130 20.22 5.04 -26.42
CA LEU A 130 20.79 4.06 -27.35
C LEU A 130 21.60 4.79 -28.42
#